data_AF-A0A7Y6YY97-F1
#
_entry.id   AF-A0A7Y6YY97-F1
#
_cell.length_a   1.000
_cell.length_b   1.000
_cell.length_c   1.000
_cell.angle_alpha   90.00
_cell.angle_beta   90.00
_cell.angle_gamma   90.00
#
_symmetry.space_group_name_H-M   'P 1'
#
loop_
_entity.id
_entity.type
_entity.pdbx_description
1 polymer ?
#
loop_
_entity_poly.entity_id
_entity_poly.type
_entity_poly.pdbx_seq_one_letter_code
_entity_poly.pdbx_strand_id
1 'polypeptide(L)'
;MSKHILVLARRDCYEAIRVAAGLTIRNNTVDFVFMTNPPLNAQGKFDHFEMLELAEINPQSLNMDVPDTHPCTDLGALINKAERVVSF
;
A
#
# COMPACT_ATOMS: atom_id res chain seq x y z
N MET A 1 8.49 13.10 15.08
CA MET A 1 7.12 12.66 15.39
C MET A 1 6.73 11.60 14.38
N SER A 2 6.33 10.42 14.85
CA SER A 2 5.70 9.40 14.02
C SER A 2 4.33 9.90 13.57
N LYS A 3 3.91 9.51 12.36
CA LYS A 3 2.58 9.79 11.83
C LYS A 3 1.94 8.51 11.32
N HIS A 4 0.62 8.48 11.31
CA HIS A 4 -0.11 7.48 10.54
C HIS A 4 -0.41 7.98 9.12
N ILE A 5 0.13 7.29 8.13
CA ILE A 5 0.07 7.67 6.71
C ILE A 5 -0.70 6.61 5.93
N LEU A 6 -1.59 7.05 5.05
CA LEU A 6 -2.23 6.20 4.05
C LEU A 6 -1.55 6.40 2.70
N VAL A 7 -1.08 5.31 2.10
CA VAL A 7 -0.51 5.29 0.75
C VAL A 7 -1.52 4.68 -0.21
N LEU A 8 -1.88 5.42 -1.25
CA LEU A 8 -2.80 4.99 -2.30
C LEU A 8 -2.01 4.71 -3.59
N ALA A 9 -1.90 3.42 -3.95
CA ALA A 9 -1.31 2.98 -5.20
C ALA A 9 -2.37 3.03 -6.31
N ARG A 10 -2.43 4.16 -7.03
CA ARG A 10 -3.47 4.45 -8.01
C ARG A 10 -2.96 4.37 -9.46
N ARG A 11 -1.82 4.96 -9.77
CA ARG A 11 -1.22 4.99 -11.12
C ARG A 11 0.16 4.35 -11.13
N ASP A 12 0.97 4.59 -10.10
CA ASP A 12 2.30 4.03 -9.98
C ASP A 12 2.41 3.14 -8.72
N CYS A 13 2.07 1.86 -8.89
CA CYS A 13 2.15 0.87 -7.83
C CYS A 13 3.59 0.62 -7.37
N TYR A 14 4.55 0.73 -8.29
CA TYR A 14 5.96 0.50 -8.02
C TYR A 14 6.51 1.55 -7.05
N GLU A 15 6.30 2.83 -7.38
CA GLU A 15 6.76 3.93 -6.54
C GLU A 15 6.00 3.96 -5.22
N ALA A 16 4.68 3.68 -5.23
CA ALA A 16 3.89 3.57 -4.01
C ALA A 16 4.49 2.59 -3.02
N ILE A 17 4.86 1.37 -3.47
CA ILE A 17 5.45 0.33 -2.63
C ILE A 17 6.78 0.82 -2.02
N ARG A 18 7.67 1.38 -2.85
CA ARG A 18 8.97 1.89 -2.40
C ARG A 18 8.81 3.00 -1.36
N VAL A 19 7.90 3.94 -1.61
CA VAL A 19 7.64 5.03 -0.67
C VAL A 19 7.03 4.49 0.62
N ALA A 20 6.06 3.58 0.55
CA ALA A 20 5.43 2.98 1.72
C ALA A 20 6.46 2.31 2.64
N ALA A 21 7.33 1.46 2.08
CA ALA A 21 8.41 0.83 2.82
C ALA A 21 9.42 1.86 3.38
N GLY A 22 9.75 2.91 2.63
CA GLY A 22 10.64 3.96 3.11
C GLY A 22 10.06 4.79 4.27
N LEU A 23 8.73 4.98 4.30
CA LEU A 23 8.05 5.75 5.34
C LEU A 23 8.13 5.08 6.72
N THR A 24 8.19 3.74 6.78
CA THR A 24 8.26 3.00 8.05
C THR A 24 9.60 3.17 8.76
N ILE A 25 10.69 3.49 8.05
CA ILE A 25 12.04 3.72 8.60
C ILE A 25 12.06 4.82 9.68
N ARG A 26 11.12 5.79 9.62
CA ARG A 26 11.00 6.88 10.59
C ARG A 26 9.92 6.63 11.66
N ASN A 27 9.59 5.37 11.91
CA ASN A 27 8.53 4.93 12.83
C ASN A 27 7.13 5.46 12.45
N ASN A 28 6.89 5.78 11.18
CA ASN A 28 5.51 6.03 10.73
C ASN A 28 4.78 4.69 10.61
N THR A 29 3.50 4.68 10.95
CA THR A 29 2.63 3.57 10.58
C THR A 29 2.06 3.84 9.19
N VAL A 30 1.92 2.79 8.40
CA VAL A 30 1.48 2.91 7.00
C VAL A 30 0.32 1.94 6.75
N ASP A 31 -0.83 2.48 6.36
CA ASP A 31 -1.86 1.72 5.67
C ASP A 31 -1.60 1.85 4.16
N PHE A 32 -1.74 0.76 3.41
CA PHE A 32 -1.47 0.72 1.97
C PHE A 32 -2.66 0.15 1.21
N VAL A 33 -3.10 0.84 0.16
CA VAL A 33 -4.24 0.40 -0.67
C VAL A 33 -3.89 0.43 -2.15
N PHE A 34 -4.00 -0.73 -2.80
CA PHE A 34 -4.10 -0.82 -4.25
C PHE A 34 -5.48 -0.34 -4.71
N MET A 35 -5.50 0.74 -5.48
CA MET A 35 -6.74 1.25 -6.07
C MET A 35 -7.00 0.68 -7.47
N THR A 36 -6.00 0.05 -8.07
CA THR A 36 -6.06 -0.60 -9.37
C THR A 36 -5.27 -1.90 -9.34
N ASN A 37 -5.42 -2.74 -10.36
CA ASN A 37 -4.63 -3.98 -10.44
C ASN A 37 -3.18 -3.63 -10.82
N PRO A 38 -2.19 -3.96 -9.97
CA PRO A 38 -0.80 -3.76 -10.32
C PRO A 38 -0.40 -4.70 -11.47
N PRO A 39 0.59 -4.33 -12.30
CA PRO A 39 1.15 -5.26 -13.27
C PRO A 39 1.81 -6.44 -12.52
N LEU A 40 1.50 -7.65 -12.97
CA LEU A 40 2.07 -8.87 -12.42
C LEU A 40 3.25 -9.34 -13.29
N ASN A 41 4.29 -9.84 -12.64
CA ASN A 41 5.43 -10.48 -13.29
C ASN A 41 5.11 -11.93 -13.68
N ALA A 42 6.09 -12.63 -14.25
CA ALA A 42 5.93 -14.01 -14.73
C ALA A 42 5.54 -15.01 -13.63
N GLN A 43 5.76 -14.67 -12.36
CA GLN A 43 5.40 -15.47 -11.19
C GLN A 43 4.02 -15.10 -10.62
N GLY A 44 3.28 -14.20 -11.28
CA GLY A 44 1.97 -13.74 -10.81
C GLY A 44 2.03 -12.83 -9.59
N LYS A 45 3.21 -12.29 -9.24
CA LYS A 45 3.38 -11.30 -8.18
C LYS A 45 3.58 -9.91 -8.78
N PHE A 46 3.19 -8.86 -8.08
CA PHE A 46 3.63 -7.53 -8.48
C PHE A 46 5.05 -7.27 -7.99
N ASP A 47 5.79 -6.48 -8.75
CA ASP A 47 7.18 -6.19 -8.45
C ASP A 47 7.32 -5.49 -7.09
N HIS A 48 8.39 -5.82 -6.38
CA HIS A 48 8.72 -5.28 -5.05
C HIS A 48 7.74 -5.61 -3.92
N PHE A 49 6.83 -6.59 -4.10
CA PHE A 49 5.96 -7.04 -3.01
C PHE A 49 6.72 -7.37 -1.70
N GLU A 50 7.89 -8.01 -1.81
CA GLU A 50 8.78 -8.32 -0.68
C GLU A 50 9.13 -7.08 0.18
N MET A 51 9.16 -5.87 -0.41
CA MET A 51 9.42 -4.65 0.36
C MET A 51 8.28 -4.32 1.33
N LEU A 52 7.03 -4.62 0.97
CA LEU A 52 5.89 -4.46 1.88
C LEU A 52 5.98 -5.46 3.03
N GLU A 53 6.34 -6.70 2.74
CA GLU A 53 6.54 -7.76 3.74
C GLU A 53 7.65 -7.40 4.73
N LEU A 54 8.82 -6.99 4.22
CA LEU A 54 9.95 -6.54 5.05
C LEU A 54 9.63 -5.29 5.88
N ALA A 55 8.70 -4.46 5.42
CA ALA A 55 8.21 -3.27 6.12
C ALA A 55 7.03 -3.57 7.06
N GLU A 56 6.62 -4.84 7.18
CA GLU A 56 5.46 -5.29 7.97
C GLU A 56 4.15 -4.59 7.57
N ILE A 57 4.02 -4.26 6.28
CA ILE A 57 2.82 -3.64 5.70
C ILE A 57 1.94 -4.74 5.11
N ASN A 58 0.71 -4.82 5.61
CA ASN A 58 -0.33 -5.70 5.08
C ASN A 58 -1.19 -4.94 4.05
N PRO A 59 -0.93 -5.08 2.74
CA PRO A 59 -1.63 -4.28 1.74
C PRO A 59 -3.09 -4.68 1.61
N GLN A 60 -3.92 -3.68 1.33
CA GLN A 60 -5.32 -3.87 0.98
C GLN A 60 -5.54 -3.54 -0.50
N SER A 61 -6.65 -3.99 -1.07
CA SER A 61 -7.01 -3.73 -2.46
C SER A 61 -8.49 -3.44 -2.60
N LEU A 62 -8.84 -2.47 -3.46
CA LEU A 62 -10.23 -2.25 -3.89
C LEU A 62 -10.71 -3.31 -4.90
N ASN A 63 -9.78 -4.00 -5.54
CA ASN A 63 -10.06 -5.09 -6.48
C ASN A 63 -9.79 -6.44 -5.80
N MET A 64 -10.70 -7.39 -5.98
CA MET A 64 -10.63 -8.72 -5.35
C MET A 64 -9.51 -9.61 -5.89
N ASP A 65 -8.98 -9.29 -7.08
CA ASP A 65 -8.05 -10.17 -7.82
C ASP A 65 -6.58 -9.79 -7.65
N VAL A 66 -6.24 -8.89 -6.71
CA VAL A 66 -4.85 -8.52 -6.45
C VAL A 66 -4.22 -9.56 -5.51
N PRO A 67 -3.21 -10.34 -5.94
CA PRO A 67 -2.60 -11.39 -5.14
C PRO A 67 -2.01 -10.85 -3.84
N ASP A 68 -1.99 -11.67 -2.79
CA ASP A 68 -1.35 -11.35 -1.51
C ASP A 68 -1.85 -10.03 -0.86
N THR A 69 -3.13 -9.68 -1.10
CA THR A 69 -3.80 -8.52 -0.48
C THR A 69 -5.11 -8.92 0.21
N HIS A 70 -5.59 -8.04 1.09
CA HIS A 70 -6.90 -8.15 1.73
C HIS A 70 -7.89 -7.18 1.07
N PRO A 71 -9.18 -7.49 0.99
CA PRO A 71 -10.16 -6.51 0.50
C PRO A 71 -10.20 -5.24 1.36
N CYS A 72 -10.10 -4.08 0.73
CA CYS A 72 -10.34 -2.79 1.36
C CYS A 72 -11.84 -2.52 1.39
N THR A 73 -12.49 -2.77 2.53
CA THR A 73 -13.96 -2.66 2.68
C THR A 73 -14.44 -1.24 2.97
N ASP A 74 -13.59 -0.39 3.57
CA ASP A 74 -13.93 0.99 3.91
C ASP A 74 -12.73 1.94 3.73
N LEU A 75 -12.57 2.44 2.50
CA LEU A 75 -11.54 3.43 2.19
C LEU A 75 -11.76 4.77 2.91
N GLY A 76 -13.02 5.13 3.18
CA GLY A 76 -13.36 6.39 3.85
C GLY A 76 -12.85 6.41 5.29
N ALA A 77 -13.01 5.29 6.01
CA ALA A 77 -12.45 5.12 7.35
C ALA A 77 -10.92 5.23 7.36
N LEU A 78 -10.22 4.63 6.37
CA LEU A 78 -8.77 4.74 6.26
C LEU A 78 -8.31 6.19 6.02
N ILE A 79 -9.00 6.92 5.14
CA ILE A 79 -8.71 8.33 4.87
C ILE A 79 -8.92 9.19 6.14
N ASN A 80 -10.00 8.95 6.89
CA ASN A 80 -10.30 9.70 8.11
C ASN A 80 -9.33 9.39 9.26
N LYS A 81 -8.82 8.16 9.33
CA LYS A 81 -7.83 7.71 10.31
C LYS A 81 -6.44 8.30 10.03
N ALA A 82 -6.08 8.46 8.76
CA ALA A 82 -4.76 8.91 8.36
C ALA A 82 -4.52 10.41 8.62
N GLU A 83 -3.36 10.75 9.18
CA GLU A 83 -2.94 12.15 9.33
C GLU A 83 -2.48 12.75 7.99
N ARG A 84 -2.04 11.88 7.07
CA ARG A 84 -1.61 12.20 5.72
C ARG A 84 -2.03 11.10 4.76
N VAL A 85 -2.50 11.52 3.59
CA VAL A 85 -2.76 10.64 2.45
C VAL A 85 -1.80 11.04 1.33
N VAL A 86 -1.09 10.07 0.78
CA VAL A 86 -0.25 10.23 -0.40
C VAL A 86 -0.75 9.29 -1.50
N SER A 87 -0.85 9.80 -2.72
CA SER A 87 -1.35 9.03 -3.86
C SER A 87 -0.34 9.09 -4.99
N PHE A 88 -0.05 7.91 -5.53
CA PHE A 88 0.86 7.68 -6.64
C PHE A 88 0.07 7.18 -7.84
#